data_AF-A0A3S3E6L4-F1
#
_entry.id   AF-A0A3S3E6L4-F1
#
_cell.length_a   1.000
_cell.length_b   1.000
_cell.length_c   1.000
_cell.angle_alpha   90.00
_cell.angle_beta   90.00
_cell.angle_gamma   90.00
#
_symmetry.space_group_name_H-M   'P 1'
#
loop_
_entity.id
_entity.type
_entity.pdbx_description
1 polymer ?
#
loop_
_entity_poly.entity_id
_entity_poly.type
_entity_poly.pdbx_seq_one_letter_code
_entity_poly.pdbx_strand_id
1 'polypeptide(L)'
;MRHSSLSSFLNGATSAKELWQEINAEVNECVAATAKRGGIGHVIITDGPSMRVKWHHVDKLLGELADEKLPLSAASYIADALIMSDDFHWDDETVAEALFFLSDESAPQTLAEIEAARSRFSTVR
;
A
#
# COMPACT_ATOMS: atom_id res chain seq x y z
N MET A 1 -11.60 0.33 3.91
CA MET A 1 -10.57 -0.15 4.86
C MET A 1 -10.64 0.64 6.17
N ARG A 2 -10.41 0.03 7.33
CA ARG A 2 -10.33 0.76 8.61
C ARG A 2 -8.94 1.34 8.84
N HIS A 3 -8.84 2.61 9.24
CA HIS A 3 -7.57 3.23 9.59
C HIS A 3 -6.83 2.45 10.69
N SER A 4 -7.54 2.01 11.73
CA SER A 4 -6.95 1.23 12.81
C SER A 4 -6.34 -0.09 12.32
N SER A 5 -6.97 -0.74 11.33
CA SER A 5 -6.48 -2.00 10.76
C SER A 5 -5.24 -1.77 9.91
N LEU A 6 -5.25 -0.74 9.06
CA LEU A 6 -4.07 -0.35 8.28
C LEU A 6 -2.89 0.03 9.18
N SER A 7 -3.13 0.89 10.18
CA SER A 7 -2.11 1.29 11.15
C SER A 7 -1.54 0.09 11.92
N SER A 8 -2.40 -0.82 12.39
CA SER A 8 -1.97 -2.03 13.11
C SER A 8 -1.13 -2.95 12.21
N PHE A 9 -1.52 -3.11 10.95
CA PHE A 9 -0.72 -3.82 9.97
C PHE A 9 0.63 -3.14 9.75
N LEU A 10 0.69 -1.84 9.41
CA LEU A 10 1.96 -1.15 9.13
C LEU A 10 2.94 -1.18 10.31
N ASN A 11 2.43 -1.17 11.55
CA ASN A 11 3.23 -1.31 12.77
C ASN A 11 3.58 -2.77 13.13
N GLY A 12 3.16 -3.75 12.33
CA GLY A 12 3.45 -5.17 12.54
C GLY A 12 2.60 -5.87 13.62
N ALA A 13 1.58 -5.20 14.16
CA ALA A 13 0.68 -5.77 15.16
C ALA A 13 -0.35 -6.74 14.55
N THR A 14 -0.68 -6.57 13.27
CA THR A 14 -1.61 -7.41 12.51
C THR A 14 -0.92 -8.00 11.29
N SER A 15 -1.27 -9.23 10.93
CA SER A 15 -0.70 -9.91 9.77
C SER A 15 -1.29 -9.42 8.43
N ALA A 16 -0.54 -9.63 7.34
CA ALA A 16 -1.04 -9.41 5.98
C ALA A 16 -2.36 -10.17 5.70
N LYS A 17 -2.46 -11.42 6.19
CA LYS A 17 -3.64 -12.26 6.02
C LYS A 17 -4.88 -11.66 6.67
N GLU A 18 -4.76 -11.15 7.89
CA GLU A 18 -5.87 -10.53 8.62
C GLU A 18 -6.31 -9.23 7.95
N LEU A 19 -5.35 -8.39 7.53
CA LEU A 19 -5.68 -7.18 6.76
C LEU A 19 -6.38 -7.54 5.44
N TRP A 20 -5.87 -8.53 4.72
CA TRP A 20 -6.45 -8.97 3.45
C TRP A 20 -7.89 -9.48 3.62
N GLN A 21 -8.18 -10.21 4.69
CA GLN A 21 -9.54 -10.65 5.00
C GLN A 21 -10.52 -9.49 5.15
N GLU A 22 -10.06 -8.34 5.65
CA GLU A 22 -10.87 -7.12 5.76
C GLU A 22 -11.08 -6.45 4.40
N ILE A 23 -10.01 -6.29 3.60
CA ILE A 23 -10.02 -5.38 2.44
C ILE A 23 -10.25 -6.07 1.09
N ASN A 24 -10.19 -7.40 1.01
CA ASN A 24 -10.24 -8.14 -0.27
C ASN A 24 -11.45 -7.77 -1.14
N ALA A 25 -12.65 -7.70 -0.56
CA ALA A 25 -13.86 -7.34 -1.31
C ALA A 25 -13.75 -5.95 -1.94
N GLU A 26 -13.31 -4.97 -1.14
CA GLU A 26 -13.15 -3.58 -1.53
C GLU A 26 -12.06 -3.39 -2.59
N VAL A 27 -10.93 -4.09 -2.45
CA VAL A 27 -9.85 -4.10 -3.46
C VAL A 27 -10.35 -4.66 -4.78
N ASN A 28 -11.07 -5.79 -4.77
CA ASN A 28 -11.62 -6.37 -5.99
C ASN A 28 -12.67 -5.48 -6.66
N GLU A 29 -13.49 -4.79 -5.88
CA GLU A 29 -14.45 -3.81 -6.39
C GLU A 29 -13.75 -2.61 -7.04
N CYS A 30 -12.69 -2.11 -6.41
CA CYS A 30 -11.86 -1.03 -6.94
C CYS A 30 -11.22 -1.41 -8.28
N VAL A 31 -10.56 -2.57 -8.35
CA VAL A 31 -9.95 -3.10 -9.58
C VAL A 31 -11.00 -3.34 -10.67
N ALA A 32 -12.15 -3.91 -10.32
CA ALA A 32 -13.22 -4.14 -11.29
C ALA A 32 -13.82 -2.84 -11.82
N ALA A 33 -13.78 -1.76 -11.05
CA ALA A 33 -14.21 -0.44 -11.48
C ALA A 33 -13.21 0.20 -12.46
N THR A 34 -11.90 0.17 -12.15
CA THR A 34 -10.84 0.75 -13.02
C THR A 34 -10.68 0.01 -14.34
N ALA A 35 -11.00 -1.29 -14.38
CA ALA A 35 -10.98 -2.09 -15.61
C ALA A 35 -12.02 -1.64 -16.66
N LYS A 36 -13.05 -0.87 -16.28
CA LYS A 36 -14.06 -0.36 -17.21
C LYS A 36 -13.55 0.93 -17.86
N ARG A 37 -13.85 1.12 -19.15
CA ARG A 37 -13.49 2.37 -19.86
C ARG A 37 -14.11 3.59 -19.15
N GLY A 38 -13.26 4.46 -18.60
CA GLY A 38 -13.67 5.64 -17.83
C GLY A 38 -14.21 5.33 -16.43
N GLY A 39 -14.04 4.09 -15.94
CA GLY A 39 -14.37 3.72 -14.59
C GLY A 39 -13.35 4.27 -13.58
N ILE A 40 -13.83 4.55 -12.38
CA ILE A 40 -13.05 5.12 -11.28
C ILE A 40 -13.11 4.12 -10.13
N GLY A 41 -11.94 3.67 -9.68
CA GLY A 41 -11.80 2.93 -8.43
C GLY A 41 -11.81 3.89 -7.26
N HIS A 42 -12.49 3.51 -6.18
CA HIS A 42 -12.51 4.30 -4.96
C HIS A 42 -11.73 3.59 -3.87
N VAL A 43 -10.73 4.30 -3.35
CA VAL A 43 -10.05 3.92 -2.11
C VAL A 43 -10.77 4.59 -0.96
N ILE A 44 -11.27 3.78 -0.01
CA ILE A 44 -12.06 4.27 1.12
C ILE A 44 -11.32 3.86 2.38
N ILE A 45 -10.97 4.85 3.20
CA ILE A 45 -10.42 4.63 4.53
C ILE A 45 -11.28 5.38 5.54
N THR A 46 -11.58 4.73 6.67
CA THR A 46 -12.27 5.41 7.77
C THR A 46 -11.33 6.43 8.42
N ASP A 47 -11.84 7.57 8.88
CA ASP A 47 -11.04 8.53 9.64
C ASP A 47 -10.33 7.90 10.86
N GLY A 48 -9.16 8.42 11.20
CA GLY A 48 -8.37 7.98 12.35
C GLY A 48 -7.41 9.03 12.88
N PRO A 49 -6.60 8.70 13.91
CA PRO A 49 -5.58 9.62 14.40
C PRO A 49 -4.43 9.77 13.40
N SER A 50 -3.93 10.99 13.25
CA SER A 50 -2.77 11.27 12.39
C SER A 50 -1.59 10.33 12.68
N MET A 51 -1.06 9.71 11.63
CA MET A 51 0.04 8.75 11.66
C MET A 51 1.18 9.17 10.74
N ARG A 52 2.40 9.23 11.31
CA ARG A 52 3.62 9.47 10.52
C ARG A 52 4.10 8.16 9.87
N VAL A 53 3.99 8.08 8.55
CA VAL A 53 4.54 6.98 7.74
C VAL A 53 6.06 7.13 7.65
N LYS A 54 6.79 6.05 7.95
CA LYS A 54 8.25 5.98 7.89
C LYS A 54 8.64 4.81 7.01
N TRP A 55 9.90 4.76 6.58
CA TRP A 55 10.41 3.69 5.73
C TRP A 55 10.08 2.28 6.23
N HIS A 56 10.18 1.98 7.53
CA HIS A 56 9.88 0.64 8.03
C HIS A 56 8.42 0.18 7.82
N HIS A 57 7.47 1.13 7.72
CA HIS A 57 6.09 0.81 7.36
C HIS A 57 5.99 0.39 5.88
N VAL A 58 6.69 1.11 5.00
CA VAL A 58 6.72 0.79 3.55
C VAL A 58 7.52 -0.49 3.28
N ASP A 59 8.64 -0.68 3.98
CA ASP A 59 9.42 -1.91 3.91
C ASP A 59 8.62 -3.13 4.34
N LYS A 60 7.73 -2.98 5.35
CA LYS A 60 6.79 -4.04 5.70
C LYS A 60 5.87 -4.35 4.51
N LEU A 61 5.26 -3.35 3.90
CA LEU A 61 4.36 -3.55 2.75
C LEU A 61 5.08 -4.23 1.58
N LEU A 62 6.27 -3.76 1.22
CA LEU A 62 7.13 -4.35 0.18
C LEU A 62 7.55 -5.78 0.52
N GLY A 63 7.86 -6.07 1.79
CA GLY A 63 8.22 -7.40 2.25
C GLY A 63 7.05 -8.39 2.16
N GLU A 64 5.85 -7.99 2.57
CA GLU A 64 4.66 -8.85 2.48
C GLU A 64 4.25 -9.08 1.01
N LEU A 65 4.49 -8.11 0.13
CA LEU A 65 4.32 -8.26 -1.32
C LEU A 65 5.35 -9.23 -1.92
N ALA A 66 6.64 -9.07 -1.58
CA ALA A 66 7.72 -9.95 -2.06
C ALA A 66 7.56 -11.40 -1.57
N ASP A 67 7.04 -11.58 -0.36
CA ASP A 67 6.72 -12.90 0.22
C ASP A 67 5.40 -13.50 -0.32
N GLU A 68 4.74 -12.85 -1.28
CA GLU A 68 3.43 -13.24 -1.86
C GLU A 68 2.31 -13.37 -0.80
N LYS A 69 2.43 -12.68 0.34
CA LYS A 69 1.42 -12.66 1.42
C LYS A 69 0.32 -11.63 1.18
N LEU A 70 0.59 -10.62 0.34
CA LEU A 70 -0.38 -9.70 -0.21
C LEU A 70 -0.29 -9.69 -1.74
N PRO A 71 -1.42 -9.68 -2.46
CA PRO A 71 -1.39 -9.45 -3.90
C PRO A 71 -0.99 -8.00 -4.21
N LEU A 72 -0.43 -7.78 -5.40
CA LEU A 72 -0.04 -6.45 -5.87
C LEU A 72 -1.19 -5.44 -5.78
N SER A 73 -2.41 -5.83 -6.19
CA SER A 73 -3.59 -4.95 -6.10
C SER A 73 -3.90 -4.48 -4.68
N ALA A 74 -3.64 -5.30 -3.66
CA ALA A 74 -3.78 -4.87 -2.27
C ALA A 74 -2.69 -3.87 -1.87
N ALA A 75 -1.46 -4.09 -2.32
CA ALA A 75 -0.35 -3.17 -2.05
C ALA A 75 -0.56 -1.80 -2.71
N SER A 76 -1.00 -1.77 -3.97
CA SER A 76 -1.36 -0.54 -4.69
C SER A 76 -2.51 0.19 -4.02
N TYR A 77 -3.59 -0.53 -3.66
CA TYR A 77 -4.71 0.02 -2.93
C TYR A 77 -4.32 0.63 -1.57
N ILE A 78 -3.42 -0.03 -0.82
CA ILE A 78 -2.88 0.48 0.44
C ILE A 78 -2.01 1.72 0.18
N ALA A 79 -1.18 1.72 -0.86
CA ALA A 79 -0.35 2.86 -1.21
C ALA A 79 -1.20 4.09 -1.56
N ASP A 80 -2.25 3.91 -2.37
CA ASP A 80 -3.22 4.96 -2.67
C ASP A 80 -3.91 5.48 -1.41
N ALA A 81 -4.30 4.59 -0.49
CA ALA A 81 -4.93 4.99 0.78
C ALA A 81 -3.99 5.88 1.61
N LEU A 82 -2.70 5.55 1.65
CA LEU A 82 -1.69 6.35 2.33
C LEU A 82 -1.45 7.68 1.63
N ILE A 83 -1.43 7.70 0.29
CA ILE A 83 -1.20 8.91 -0.50
C ILE A 83 -2.37 9.90 -0.38
N MET A 84 -3.60 9.40 -0.41
CA MET A 84 -4.81 10.22 -0.57
C MET A 84 -5.46 10.64 0.76
N SER A 85 -5.11 9.99 1.88
CA SER A 85 -5.71 10.27 3.18
C SER A 85 -4.94 11.36 3.92
N ASP A 86 -5.67 12.35 4.43
CA ASP A 86 -5.13 13.41 5.29
C ASP A 86 -4.66 12.90 6.67
N ASP A 87 -4.97 11.65 7.03
CA ASP A 87 -4.56 11.06 8.31
C ASP A 87 -3.13 10.48 8.25
N PHE A 88 -2.54 10.31 7.07
CA PHE A 88 -1.20 9.77 6.91
C PHE A 88 -0.24 10.83 6.36
N HIS A 89 0.93 10.96 6.99
CA HIS A 89 1.94 11.95 6.60
C HIS A 89 3.33 11.32 6.54
N TRP A 90 4.15 11.74 5.59
CA TRP A 90 5.57 11.40 5.50
C TRP A 90 6.37 12.65 5.17
N ASP A 91 7.55 12.78 5.78
CA ASP A 91 8.49 13.87 5.46
C ASP A 91 9.66 13.37 4.60
N ASP A 92 9.72 12.06 4.34
CA ASP A 92 10.82 11.39 3.67
C ASP A 92 10.46 11.18 2.20
N GLU A 93 11.24 11.77 1.30
CA GLU A 93 11.08 11.64 -0.15
C GLU A 93 11.20 10.17 -0.59
N THR A 94 12.03 9.37 0.08
CA THR A 94 12.15 7.92 -0.18
C THR A 94 10.85 7.18 0.13
N VAL A 95 10.14 7.59 1.19
CA VAL A 95 8.81 7.04 1.52
C VAL A 95 7.81 7.43 0.43
N ALA A 96 7.83 8.70 -0.01
CA ALA A 96 6.97 9.17 -1.08
C ALA A 96 7.19 8.36 -2.37
N GLU A 97 8.43 8.26 -2.83
CA GLU A 97 8.79 7.53 -4.05
C GLU A 97 8.37 6.06 -4.00
N ALA A 98 8.53 5.40 -2.85
CA ALA A 98 8.15 4.01 -2.69
C ALA A 98 6.62 3.81 -2.72
N LEU A 99 5.86 4.74 -2.14
CA LEU A 99 4.40 4.71 -2.22
C LEU A 99 3.92 4.98 -3.64
N PHE A 100 4.47 5.99 -4.32
CA PHE A 100 4.12 6.28 -5.72
C PHE A 100 4.52 5.17 -6.68
N PHE A 101 5.63 4.49 -6.41
CA PHE A 101 5.98 3.27 -7.12
C PHE A 101 4.89 2.21 -6.93
N LEU A 102 4.47 1.92 -5.69
CA LEU A 102 3.45 0.90 -5.43
C LEU A 102 2.06 1.24 -5.98
N SER A 103 1.68 2.52 -6.01
CA SER A 103 0.41 2.98 -6.59
C SER A 103 0.40 2.98 -8.12
N ASP A 104 1.55 2.90 -8.78
CA ASP A 104 1.63 2.97 -10.24
C ASP A 104 1.16 1.66 -10.89
N GLU A 105 -0.12 1.64 -11.28
CA GLU A 105 -0.74 0.53 -12.00
C GLU A 105 -0.50 0.56 -13.53
N SER A 106 0.35 1.47 -14.04
CA SER A 106 0.58 1.61 -15.49
C SER A 106 1.33 0.43 -16.12
N ALA A 107 2.05 -0.35 -15.32
CA ALA A 107 2.72 -1.58 -15.74
C ALA A 107 2.65 -2.65 -14.64
N PRO A 108 2.59 -3.95 -15.00
CA PRO A 108 2.69 -5.03 -14.03
C PRO A 108 4.05 -4.96 -13.32
N GLN A 109 4.05 -4.90 -12.00
CA GLN A 109 5.28 -4.96 -11.21
C GLN A 109 5.72 -6.42 -11.03
N THR A 110 6.92 -6.73 -11.50
CA THR A 110 7.55 -8.03 -11.32
C THR A 110 8.19 -8.13 -9.93
N LEU A 111 8.37 -9.36 -9.42
CA LEU A 111 9.08 -9.59 -8.15
C LEU A 111 10.48 -8.96 -8.15
N ALA A 112 11.20 -9.06 -9.28
CA ALA A 112 12.52 -8.46 -9.43
C ALA A 112 12.48 -6.92 -9.30
N GLU A 113 11.45 -6.26 -9.80
CA GLU A 113 11.27 -4.81 -9.65
C GLU A 113 10.92 -4.43 -8.22
N ILE A 114 10.12 -5.24 -7.52
CA ILE A 114 9.80 -5.05 -6.10
C ILE A 114 11.06 -5.21 -5.23
N GLU A 115 11.86 -6.24 -5.47
CA GLU A 115 13.14 -6.46 -4.77
C GLU A 115 14.16 -5.37 -5.08
N ALA A 116 14.24 -4.93 -6.34
CA ALA A 116 15.09 -3.82 -6.76
C ALA A 116 14.65 -2.50 -6.11
N ALA A 117 13.35 -2.22 -6.05
CA ALA A 117 12.79 -1.05 -5.38
C ALA A 117 13.13 -1.09 -3.88
N ARG A 118 12.88 -2.22 -3.21
CA ARG A 118 13.22 -2.41 -1.80
C ARG A 118 14.72 -2.18 -1.53
N SER A 119 15.58 -2.73 -2.39
CA SER A 119 17.03 -2.54 -2.31
C SER A 119 17.42 -1.07 -2.49
N ARG A 120 16.92 -0.42 -3.55
CA ARG A 120 17.16 0.99 -3.88
C ARG A 120 16.83 1.90 -2.71
N PHE A 121 15.65 1.74 -2.13
CA PHE A 121 15.17 2.59 -1.06
C PHE A 121 15.82 2.30 0.30
N SER A 122 16.35 1.08 0.49
CA SER A 122 17.11 0.75 1.70
C SER A 122 18.51 1.37 1.74
N THR A 123 19.09 1.74 0.58
CA THR A 123 20.48 2.25 0.47
C THR A 123 20.60 3.78 0.59
N VAL A 124 19.49 4.53 0.55
CA VAL A 124 19.47 6.01 0.60
C VAL A 124 19.52 6.55 2.05
N ARG A 125 19.98 5.71 2.99
CA ARG A 125 19.99 6.01 4.44
C ARG A 125 21.36 6.41 4.96
#